data_AF-A0A8X6R8I9-F1
#
_entry.id   AF-A0A8X6R8I9-F1
#
_cell.length_a   1.000
_cell.length_b   1.000
_cell.length_c   1.000
_cell.angle_alpha   90.00
_cell.angle_beta   90.00
_cell.angle_gamma   90.00
#
_symmetry.space_group_name_H-M   'P 1'
#
loop_
_entity.id
_entity.type
_entity.pdbx_description
1 polymer ?
#
loop_
_entity_poly.entity_id
_entity_poly.type
_entity_poly.pdbx_seq_one_letter_code
_entity_poly.pdbx_strand_id
1 'polypeptide(L)'
;MVWAGIMINGRTRLHVVANETMTGQRYIDEVLLPHDCLDSEGIQRLVWPARSPDLNPIENVWDALGRQVAGRNYPPTNKNTLIRALTEEWDKLHQQLLDNVVQSMIRRVECCITLHGGHIPY
;
A
#
# COMPACT_ATOMS: atom_id res chain seq x y z
N MET A 1 -6.58 8.62 -8.02
CA MET A 1 -6.34 7.41 -7.20
C MET A 1 -4.84 7.18 -7.14
N VAL A 2 -4.32 6.51 -6.11
CA VAL A 2 -2.90 6.18 -6.02
C VAL A 2 -2.73 4.67 -5.81
N TRP A 3 -1.58 4.14 -6.21
CA TRP A 3 -1.16 2.76 -6.00
C TRP A 3 0.28 2.73 -5.49
N ALA A 4 0.60 1.81 -4.59
CA ALA A 4 1.96 1.48 -4.21
C ALA A 4 2.04 0.06 -3.66
N GLY A 5 3.27 -0.45 -3.60
CA GLY A 5 3.65 -1.65 -2.86
C GLY A 5 4.68 -1.35 -1.77
N ILE A 6 4.65 -2.13 -0.70
CA ILE A 6 5.63 -2.11 0.39
C ILE A 6 6.26 -3.49 0.52
N MET A 7 7.51 -3.55 0.95
CA MET A 7 8.28 -4.79 1.09
C MET A 7 9.33 -4.63 2.19
N ILE A 8 9.86 -5.75 2.68
CA ILE A 8 11.01 -5.69 3.61
C ILE A 8 12.18 -5.03 2.87
N ASN A 9 12.81 -4.05 3.51
CA ASN A 9 13.92 -3.25 2.96
C ASN A 9 13.57 -2.46 1.69
N GLY A 10 12.30 -2.23 1.38
CA GLY A 10 11.94 -1.35 0.27
C GLY A 10 10.49 -0.93 0.18
N ARG A 11 10.20 -0.19 -0.89
CA ARG A 11 8.85 0.16 -1.35
C ARG A 11 8.90 0.53 -2.82
N THR A 12 7.76 0.49 -3.48
CA THR A 12 7.63 1.07 -4.81
C THR A 12 7.54 2.59 -4.73
N ARG A 13 7.71 3.25 -5.88
CA ARG A 13 7.28 4.65 -6.01
C ARG A 13 5.76 4.71 -5.90
N LEU A 14 5.24 5.83 -5.39
CA LEU A 14 3.80 6.09 -5.39
C LEU A 14 3.34 6.36 -6.82
N HIS A 15 2.53 5.46 -7.37
CA HIS A 15 1.97 5.59 -8.70
C HIS A 15 0.65 6.37 -8.62
N VAL A 16 0.55 7.46 -9.37
CA VAL A 16 -0.67 8.28 -9.43
C VAL A 16 -1.47 7.86 -10.66
N VAL A 17 -2.61 7.23 -10.40
CA VAL A 17 -3.55 6.84 -11.46
C VAL A 17 -4.26 8.10 -11.94
N ALA A 18 -4.12 8.38 -13.24
CA ALA A 18 -4.78 9.49 -13.93
C ALA A 18 -6.32 9.39 -13.79
N ASN A 19 -7.04 10.45 -14.15
CA ASN A 19 -8.47 10.72 -13.88
C ASN A 19 -9.50 9.69 -14.39
N GLU A 20 -9.06 8.51 -14.81
CA GLU A 20 -9.87 7.47 -15.39
C GLU A 20 -9.86 6.22 -14.50
N THR A 21 -10.90 5.41 -14.66
CA THR A 21 -11.03 4.12 -13.99
C THR A 21 -9.84 3.22 -14.34
N MET A 22 -9.26 2.56 -13.34
CA MET A 22 -8.24 1.54 -13.56
C MET A 22 -8.90 0.28 -14.15
N THR A 23 -8.53 -0.09 -15.37
CA THR A 23 -8.94 -1.36 -15.98
C THR A 23 -7.90 -2.44 -15.70
N GLY A 24 -8.25 -3.71 -15.90
CA GLY A 24 -7.30 -4.81 -15.74
C GLY A 24 -6.06 -4.67 -16.63
N GLN A 25 -6.23 -4.28 -17.90
CA GLN A 25 -5.12 -4.06 -18.81
C GLN A 25 -4.24 -2.89 -18.37
N ARG A 26 -4.85 -1.77 -17.95
CA ARG A 26 -4.08 -0.63 -17.43
C ARG A 26 -3.31 -0.98 -16.17
N TYR A 27 -3.88 -1.82 -15.31
CA TYR A 27 -3.15 -2.32 -14.15
C TYR A 27 -1.91 -3.13 -14.56
N ILE A 28 -2.04 -3.99 -15.58
CA ILE A 28 -0.88 -4.69 -16.14
C ILE A 28 0.15 -3.68 -16.68
N ASP A 29 -0.27 -2.77 -17.55
CA ASP A 29 0.63 -1.87 -18.29
C ASP A 29 1.27 -0.79 -17.41
N GLU A 30 0.51 -0.20 -16.49
CA GLU A 30 0.91 0.96 -15.69
C GLU A 30 1.53 0.56 -14.34
N VAL A 31 1.23 -0.64 -13.84
CA VAL A 31 1.62 -1.09 -12.50
C VAL A 31 2.48 -2.35 -12.54
N LEU A 32 2.05 -3.42 -13.22
CA LEU A 32 2.77 -4.70 -13.16
C LEU A 32 4.06 -4.68 -14.02
N LEU A 33 3.93 -4.32 -15.30
CA LEU A 33 5.03 -4.29 -16.28
C LEU A 33 6.19 -3.37 -15.87
N PRO A 34 5.96 -2.11 -15.42
CA PRO A 34 7.08 -1.19 -15.14
C PRO A 34 7.90 -1.58 -13.91
N HIS A 35 7.40 -2.49 -13.08
CA HIS A 35 8.11 -2.93 -11.88
C HIS A 35 8.97 -4.17 -12.13
N ASP A 36 9.07 -4.67 -13.39
CA ASP A 36 9.91 -5.80 -13.89
C ASP A 36 9.84 -7.12 -13.10
N CYS A 37 9.14 -7.13 -11.97
CA CYS A 37 9.00 -8.26 -11.09
C CYS A 37 7.78 -9.10 -11.47
N LEU A 38 6.73 -8.52 -12.07
CA LEU A 38 5.40 -9.16 -12.16
C LEU A 38 5.08 -9.87 -13.49
N ASP A 39 5.88 -9.70 -14.53
CA ASP A 39 5.63 -10.27 -15.87
C ASP A 39 6.49 -11.47 -16.26
N SER A 40 7.27 -12.02 -15.33
CA SER A 40 7.82 -13.36 -15.50
C SER A 40 6.98 -14.35 -14.71
N GLU A 41 6.81 -15.56 -15.22
CA GLU A 41 6.09 -16.70 -14.64
C GLU A 41 6.58 -17.12 -13.21
N GLY A 42 7.41 -16.32 -12.56
CA GLY A 42 8.06 -16.56 -11.27
C GLY A 42 7.46 -15.85 -10.04
N ILE A 43 6.48 -14.95 -10.17
CA ILE A 43 5.81 -14.41 -8.96
C ILE A 43 4.78 -15.38 -8.42
N GLN A 44 5.08 -15.89 -7.24
CA GLN A 44 4.12 -16.64 -6.43
C GLN A 44 3.08 -15.68 -5.87
N ARG A 45 1.85 -15.82 -6.36
CA ARG A 45 0.69 -15.12 -5.81
C ARG A 45 0.24 -15.81 -4.53
N LEU A 46 0.09 -15.02 -3.46
CA LEU A 46 -0.53 -15.50 -2.23
C LEU A 46 -2.02 -15.71 -2.46
N VAL A 47 -2.54 -16.82 -1.92
CA VAL A 47 -4.00 -17.02 -1.84
C VAL A 47 -4.54 -15.98 -0.85
N TRP A 48 -5.40 -15.08 -1.34
CA TRP A 48 -5.93 -13.98 -0.55
C TRP A 48 -7.41 -14.18 -0.21
N PRO A 49 -7.82 -14.14 1.07
CA PRO A 49 -9.22 -14.20 1.44
C PRO A 49 -9.97 -12.93 1.04
N ALA A 50 -11.19 -13.08 0.54
CA ALA A 50 -12.03 -11.93 0.20
C ALA A 50 -12.44 -11.14 1.46
N ARG A 51 -12.53 -9.81 1.33
CA ARG A 51 -12.96 -8.88 2.39
C ARG A 51 -12.07 -8.87 3.65
N SER A 52 -10.77 -9.09 3.49
CA SER A 52 -9.79 -9.05 4.60
C SER A 52 -8.80 -7.89 4.47
N PRO A 53 -9.25 -6.62 4.58
CA PRO A 53 -8.32 -5.47 4.62
C PRO A 53 -7.46 -5.49 5.89
N ASP A 54 -7.95 -6.10 6.96
CA ASP A 54 -7.25 -6.31 8.22
C ASP A 54 -6.00 -7.18 8.08
N LEU A 55 -5.99 -8.08 7.09
CA LEU A 55 -4.82 -8.85 6.71
C LEU A 55 -3.89 -8.12 5.74
N ASN A 56 -4.26 -6.95 5.22
CA ASN A 56 -3.42 -6.16 4.30
C ASN A 56 -2.59 -5.12 5.09
N PRO A 57 -1.27 -5.31 5.28
CA PRO A 57 -0.47 -4.41 6.12
C PRO A 57 -0.40 -2.98 5.60
N ILE A 58 -0.50 -2.79 4.27
CA ILE A 58 -0.38 -1.47 3.66
C ILE A 58 -1.49 -0.51 4.11
N GLU A 59 -2.61 -1.02 4.63
CA GLU A 59 -3.68 -0.17 5.18
C GLU A 59 -3.17 0.72 6.33
N ASN A 60 -2.30 0.20 7.21
CA ASN A 60 -1.68 1.03 8.25
C ASN A 60 -0.73 2.09 7.68
N VAL A 61 -0.10 1.79 6.53
CA VAL A 61 0.79 2.75 5.85
C VAL A 61 -0.03 3.86 5.21
N TRP A 62 -1.21 3.54 4.65
CA TRP A 62 -2.13 4.55 4.14
C TRP A 62 -2.66 5.47 5.23
N ASP A 63 -3.00 4.94 6.40
CA ASP A 63 -3.36 5.77 7.57
C ASP A 63 -2.20 6.69 7.99
N ALA A 64 -0.99 6.14 8.14
CA ALA A 64 0.18 6.92 8.51
C ALA A 64 0.48 8.04 7.49
N LEU A 65 0.39 7.74 6.20
CA LEU A 65 0.56 8.72 5.11
C LEU A 65 -0.51 9.82 5.19
N GLY A 66 -1.78 9.44 5.39
CA GLY A 66 -2.89 10.38 5.55
C GLY A 66 -2.66 11.33 6.73
N ARG A 67 -2.20 10.80 7.87
CA ARG A 67 -1.85 11.61 9.05
C ARG A 67 -0.68 12.55 8.79
N GLN A 68 0.37 12.11 8.09
CA GLN A 68 1.49 12.99 7.73
C GLN A 68 1.07 14.12 6.80
N VAL A 69 0.24 13.84 5.79
CA VAL A 69 -0.30 14.87 4.88
C VAL A 69 -1.22 15.84 5.63
N ALA A 70 -2.07 15.35 6.54
CA ALA A 70 -2.96 16.19 7.35
C ALA A 70 -2.18 17.07 8.35
N GLY A 71 -1.05 16.59 8.87
CA GLY A 71 -0.20 17.30 9.81
C GLY A 71 0.75 18.35 9.18
N ARG A 72 0.71 18.56 7.86
CA ARG A 72 1.58 19.55 7.20
C ARG A 72 1.19 20.97 7.58
N ASN A 73 2.20 21.83 7.80
CA ASN A 73 2.01 23.26 8.06
C ASN A 73 1.19 23.96 6.97
N TYR A 74 1.30 23.48 5.72
CA TYR A 74 0.53 23.97 4.57
C TYR A 74 -0.28 22.80 3.97
N PRO A 75 -1.53 22.63 4.40
CA PRO A 75 -2.39 21.58 3.88
C PRO A 75 -2.64 21.74 2.37
N PRO A 76 -2.73 20.64 1.60
CA PRO A 76 -3.05 20.71 0.19
C PRO A 76 -4.48 21.21 -0.05
N THR A 77 -4.64 22.17 -0.95
CA THR A 77 -5.92 22.84 -1.24
C THR A 77 -6.55 22.42 -2.56
N ASN A 78 -5.84 21.62 -3.37
CA ASN A 78 -6.32 21.14 -4.65
C ASN A 78 -5.66 19.79 -4.99
N LYS A 79 -6.14 19.16 -6.07
CA LYS A 79 -5.67 17.84 -6.48
C LYS A 79 -4.16 17.78 -6.71
N ASN A 80 -3.58 18.78 -7.37
CA ASN A 80 -2.15 18.77 -7.71
C ASN A 80 -1.27 18.94 -6.47
N THR A 81 -1.68 19.83 -5.55
CA THR A 81 -0.98 20.00 -4.27
C THR A 81 -1.13 18.77 -3.39
N LEU A 82 -2.27 18.07 -3.43
CA LEU A 82 -2.48 16.80 -2.74
C LEU A 82 -1.59 15.69 -3.29
N ILE A 83 -1.51 15.53 -4.62
CA ILE A 83 -0.63 14.53 -5.25
C ILE A 83 0.84 14.77 -4.86
N ARG A 84 1.28 16.03 -4.93
CA ARG A 84 2.64 16.40 -4.51
C ARG A 84 2.87 16.09 -3.03
N ALA A 85 1.92 16.45 -2.17
CA ALA A 85 2.03 16.19 -0.75
C ALA A 85 2.12 14.69 -0.43
N LEU A 86 1.27 13.87 -1.06
CA LEU A 86 1.28 12.41 -0.92
C LEU A 86 2.62 11.82 -1.39
N THR A 87 3.14 12.28 -2.51
CA THR A 87 4.42 11.77 -3.06
C THR A 87 5.58 12.10 -2.11
N GLU A 88 5.66 13.35 -1.64
CA GLU A 88 6.71 13.79 -0.72
C GLU A 88 6.65 13.11 0.64
N GLU A 89 5.47 12.94 1.23
CA GLU A 89 5.34 12.23 2.51
C GLU A 89 5.57 10.72 2.35
N TRP A 90 5.14 10.12 1.23
CA TRP A 90 5.46 8.72 0.92
C TRP A 90 6.97 8.51 0.90
N ASP A 91 7.72 9.41 0.25
CA ASP A 91 9.17 9.33 0.16
C ASP A 91 9.88 9.55 1.52
N LYS A 92 9.21 10.17 2.49
CA LYS A 92 9.74 10.38 3.85
C LYS A 92 9.43 9.26 4.82
N LEU A 93 8.50 8.36 4.52
CA LEU A 93 8.19 7.25 5.41
C LEU A 93 9.46 6.44 5.70
N HIS A 94 9.76 6.23 6.98
CA HIS A 94 10.95 5.48 7.37
C HIS A 94 10.81 4.01 6.99
N GLN A 95 11.85 3.42 6.40
CA GLN A 95 11.85 1.99 6.03
C GLN A 95 11.55 1.08 7.24
N GLN A 96 12.02 1.44 8.42
CA GLN A 96 11.73 0.71 9.66
C GLN A 96 10.22 0.61 9.96
N LEU A 97 9.43 1.64 9.64
CA LEU A 97 7.97 1.57 9.80
C LEU A 97 7.38 0.54 8.83
N LEU A 98 7.84 0.53 7.58
CA LEU A 98 7.37 -0.41 6.56
C LEU A 98 7.75 -1.84 6.93
N ASP A 99 8.99 -2.07 7.37
CA ASP A 99 9.47 -3.38 7.79
C ASP A 99 8.65 -3.92 8.96
N ASN A 100 8.39 -3.10 9.99
CA ASN A 100 7.56 -3.48 11.13
C ASN A 100 6.13 -3.88 10.70
N VAL A 101 5.55 -3.11 9.77
CA VAL A 101 4.20 -3.37 9.25
C VAL A 101 4.17 -4.68 8.45
N VAL A 102 5.15 -4.92 7.57
CA VAL A 102 5.23 -6.18 6.81
C VAL A 102 5.48 -7.37 7.74
N GLN A 103 6.38 -7.24 8.72
CA GLN A 103 6.67 -8.30 9.69
C GLN A 103 5.49 -8.61 10.62
N SER A 104 4.55 -7.67 10.81
CA SER A 104 3.34 -7.90 11.61
C SER A 104 2.42 -8.98 11.02
N MET A 105 2.60 -9.36 9.75
CA MET A 105 1.74 -10.33 9.06
C MET A 105 1.61 -11.67 9.77
N ILE A 106 2.70 -12.18 10.36
CA ILE A 106 2.67 -13.45 11.09
C ILE A 106 1.64 -13.36 12.22
N ARG A 107 1.74 -12.30 13.04
CA ARG A 107 0.82 -12.05 14.16
C ARG A 107 -0.63 -11.81 13.69
N ARG A 108 -0.82 -11.10 12.57
CA ARG A 108 -2.15 -10.85 11.99
C ARG A 108 -2.84 -12.16 11.62
N VAL A 109 -2.11 -13.04 10.94
CA VAL A 109 -2.60 -14.37 10.53
C VAL A 109 -2.91 -15.23 11.76
N GLU A 110 -2.02 -15.27 12.75
CA GLU A 110 -2.26 -15.99 14.01
C GLU A 110 -3.51 -15.49 14.74
N CYS A 111 -3.73 -14.17 14.76
CA CYS A 111 -4.92 -13.58 15.37
C CYS A 111 -6.19 -13.96 14.60
N CYS A 112 -6.15 -13.94 13.26
CA CYS A 112 -7.27 -14.33 12.41
C CYS A 112 -7.64 -15.81 12.60
N ILE A 113 -6.63 -16.69 12.70
CA ILE A 113 -6.84 -18.11 13.02
C ILE A 113 -7.49 -18.27 14.40
N THR A 114 -6.97 -17.55 15.41
CA THR A 114 -7.50 -17.57 16.78
C THR A 114 -8.95 -17.10 16.83
N LEU A 115 -9.32 -16.13 16.00
CA LEU A 115 -10.68 -15.62 15.88
C LEU A 115 -11.54 -16.40 14.87
N HIS A 116 -11.08 -17.56 14.39
CA HIS A 116 -11.78 -18.41 13.44
C HIS A 116 -12.19 -17.70 12.14
N GLY A 117 -11.31 -16.86 11.59
CA GLY A 117 -11.58 -16.03 10.41
C GLY A 117 -12.33 -14.74 10.72
N GLY A 118 -12.56 -14.42 12.00
CA GLY A 118 -13.12 -13.16 12.45
C GLY A 118 -12.18 -11.98 12.26
N HIS A 119 -12.75 -10.78 12.31
CA HIS A 119 -12.04 -9.51 12.16
C HIS A 119 -10.96 -9.34 13.24
N ILE A 120 -9.72 -9.08 12.83
CA ILE A 120 -8.62 -8.83 13.77
C ILE A 120 -8.54 -7.34 14.14
N PRO A 121 -8.14 -6.98 15.37
CA PRO A 121 -7.76 -5.60 15.68
C PRO A 121 -6.37 -5.31 15.12
N TYR A 122 -6.21 -4.20 14.38
CA TYR A 122 -4.95 -3.81 13.75
C TYR A 122 -4.74 -2.30 13.65
#